data_AF-A0A1E3IVY8-F1
#
_entry.id   AF-A0A1E3IVY8-F1
#
_cell.length_a   1.000
_cell.length_b   1.000
_cell.length_c   1.000
_cell.angle_alpha   90.00
_cell.angle_beta   90.00
_cell.angle_gamma   90.00
#
_symmetry.space_group_name_H-M   'P 1'
#
loop_
_entity.id
_entity.type
_entity.pdbx_description
1 polymer ?
#
loop_
_entity_poly.entity_id
_entity_poly.type
_entity_poly.pdbx_seq_one_letter_code
_entity_poly.pdbx_strand_id
1 'polypeptide(L)'
;MGLLSGMDSLSIRGGSKGSRRTSNASAGSPAARARNDSETQIDDGDPNDTSTLDQEEGNILMSLISQLRPGMDLTKIALPTFVLEPRSLLERITDFFSHPELIFGAADEPEAKERFLRVMTFYLSGWHIKPKGVKKPYNPVLGEFFRCTYVYPDGSEGFYIAEQVSHHPPVSAFFYISPKNGLLVTGELKPKSKFLGNSAATIMEGEDRIRLLDRPEDGEYAISMPNTYARGILFGKMLLELCDLSTIANPTTDFHADVDFKAKGWISGGYNVISGKVNGPGRADSGEVGGHWSSAIEYTDKKSKEKRVLFDPAKSRSAPKRVLPESEQEEFESRRQA
;
A
#
# COMPACT_ATOMS: atom_id res chain seq x y z
N MET A 1 -3.07 41.24 -38.56
CA MET A 1 -3.76 41.46 -37.27
C MET A 1 -2.98 40.66 -36.24
N GLY A 2 -2.03 41.25 -35.52
CA GLY A 2 -2.24 42.18 -34.39
C GLY A 2 -2.48 41.32 -33.14
N LEU A 3 -1.79 41.43 -32.01
CA LEU A 3 -0.87 42.43 -31.46
C LEU A 3 0.02 41.73 -30.41
N LEU A 4 1.30 42.09 -30.40
CA LEU A 4 2.21 41.99 -29.25
C LEU A 4 2.10 43.29 -28.43
N SER A 5 1.78 43.19 -27.14
CA SER A 5 2.15 44.13 -26.07
C SER A 5 1.68 43.49 -24.75
N GLY A 6 2.49 43.26 -23.72
CA GLY A 6 3.39 44.19 -23.05
C GLY A 6 2.81 44.37 -21.64
N MET A 7 3.58 44.06 -20.59
CA MET A 7 3.32 44.51 -19.21
C MET A 7 4.57 44.33 -18.36
N ASP A 8 5.36 45.41 -18.38
CA ASP A 8 6.03 46.11 -17.29
C ASP A 8 6.51 45.39 -16.02
N SER A 9 7.81 45.59 -15.84
CA SER A 9 8.59 45.61 -14.62
C SER A 9 7.98 46.43 -13.48
N LEU A 10 8.01 45.86 -12.26
CA LEU A 10 7.93 46.61 -11.02
C LEU A 10 9.25 46.49 -10.25
N SER A 11 9.95 47.63 -10.19
CA SER A 11 11.11 47.86 -9.34
C SER A 11 10.68 48.23 -7.93
N ILE A 12 11.37 47.73 -6.91
CA ILE A 12 11.36 48.33 -5.57
C ILE A 12 12.82 48.56 -5.11
N ARG A 13 13.25 49.82 -5.17
CA ARG A 13 14.22 50.43 -4.22
C ARG A 13 13.37 50.98 -3.06
N GLY A 14 13.74 51.08 -1.80
CA GLY A 14 14.98 50.93 -1.03
C GLY A 14 14.74 51.69 0.29
N GLY A 15 15.38 51.29 1.40
CA GLY A 15 15.24 52.02 2.67
C GLY A 15 16.01 51.40 3.84
N SER A 16 17.15 52.02 4.17
CA SER A 16 18.10 51.62 5.22
C SER A 16 17.68 51.99 6.64
N LYS A 17 18.20 51.24 7.63
CA LYS A 17 18.84 51.65 8.93
C LYS A 17 18.90 50.36 9.77
N GLY A 18 20.00 49.84 10.30
CA GLY A 18 21.17 50.49 10.88
C GLY A 18 21.18 50.21 12.38
N SER A 19 21.87 49.16 12.84
CA SER A 19 22.43 49.09 14.20
C SER A 19 23.49 47.99 14.31
N ARG A 20 24.74 48.42 14.49
CA ARG A 20 25.87 47.60 14.97
C ARG A 20 25.82 47.57 16.50
N ARG A 21 26.10 46.42 17.11
CA ARG A 21 26.92 46.34 18.34
C ARG A 21 27.44 44.92 18.63
N THR A 22 28.76 44.78 18.50
CA THR A 22 29.71 44.17 19.45
C THR A 22 29.50 42.69 19.84
N SER A 23 30.28 41.76 19.28
CA SER A 23 31.59 41.27 19.77
C SER A 23 31.53 40.56 21.13
N ASN A 24 31.72 39.24 21.13
CA ASN A 24 32.68 38.58 22.02
C ASN A 24 33.08 37.21 21.48
N ALA A 25 34.38 36.95 21.54
CA ALA A 25 35.03 35.70 21.16
C ALA A 25 35.50 34.97 22.43
N SER A 26 35.44 33.64 22.41
CA SER A 26 36.31 32.73 23.20
C SER A 26 36.18 31.32 22.59
N ALA A 27 37.20 30.85 21.86
CA ALA A 27 38.12 29.76 22.26
C ALA A 27 37.38 28.46 22.64
N GLY A 28 37.53 27.29 21.99
CA GLY A 28 38.60 26.72 21.16
C GLY A 28 39.13 25.46 21.84
N SER A 29 38.74 24.25 21.41
CA SER A 29 39.38 22.94 21.66
C SER A 29 38.60 21.77 21.00
N PRO A 30 39.21 20.60 20.73
CA PRO A 30 39.51 20.18 19.36
C PRO A 30 38.65 19.02 18.81
N ALA A 31 38.77 18.87 17.48
CA ALA A 31 38.08 17.93 16.62
C ALA A 31 38.24 16.45 17.01
N ALA A 32 37.11 15.76 17.16
CA ALA A 32 37.00 14.32 16.93
C ALA A 32 36.48 14.12 15.50
N ARG A 33 37.27 13.44 14.66
CA ARG A 33 36.86 13.00 13.32
C ARG A 33 35.76 11.95 13.45
N ALA A 34 34.51 12.36 13.32
CA ALA A 34 33.41 11.45 13.04
C ALA A 34 33.52 10.99 11.57
N ARG A 35 33.39 9.68 11.36
CA ARG A 35 33.30 9.07 10.04
C ARG A 35 32.00 9.56 9.40
N ASN A 36 32.08 10.11 8.18
CA ASN A 36 30.91 10.36 7.35
C ASN A 36 30.39 9.00 6.88
N ASP A 37 29.40 8.46 7.58
CA ASP A 37 28.44 7.57 6.94
C ASP A 37 27.56 8.47 6.07
N SER A 38 27.61 8.24 4.76
CA SER A 38 26.78 8.94 3.78
C SER A 38 25.33 8.53 3.99
N GLU A 39 24.63 9.27 4.85
CA GLU A 39 23.17 9.28 4.87
C GLU A 39 22.69 9.74 3.49
N THR A 40 22.09 8.83 2.73
CA THR A 40 21.23 9.15 1.59
C THR A 40 20.26 10.24 2.05
N GLN A 41 20.33 11.44 1.45
CA GLN A 41 19.37 12.49 1.74
C GLN A 41 18.00 12.06 1.20
N ILE A 42 17.18 11.54 2.10
CA ILE A 42 15.79 11.17 1.87
C ILE A 42 14.93 12.40 2.15
N ASP A 43 14.25 12.90 1.14
CA ASP A 43 13.29 14.00 1.23
C ASP A 43 12.03 13.53 1.97
N ASP A 44 11.99 13.78 3.28
CA ASP A 44 10.87 13.42 4.19
C ASP A 44 9.59 14.25 3.96
N GLY A 45 9.47 14.98 2.84
CA GLY A 45 8.41 15.97 2.58
C GLY A 45 7.41 15.64 1.47
N ASP A 46 7.55 14.55 0.71
CA ASP A 46 6.63 14.27 -0.40
C ASP A 46 5.40 13.46 0.05
N PRO A 47 4.18 14.05 0.04
CA PRO A 47 2.95 13.33 0.39
C PRO A 47 2.61 12.16 -0.56
N ASN A 48 3.36 12.02 -1.65
CA ASN A 48 3.15 11.01 -2.67
C ASN A 48 4.20 9.88 -2.63
N ASP A 49 5.12 9.89 -1.66
CA ASP A 49 6.22 8.93 -1.51
C ASP A 49 7.05 8.74 -2.80
N THR A 50 7.30 9.81 -3.56
CA THR A 50 8.23 9.69 -4.69
C THR A 50 9.66 9.54 -4.19
N SER A 51 10.45 8.73 -4.88
CA SER A 51 11.86 8.54 -4.58
C SER A 51 12.73 8.93 -5.77
N THR A 52 13.84 9.60 -5.49
CA THR A 52 14.92 9.82 -6.46
C THR A 52 16.06 8.89 -6.11
N LEU A 53 16.47 8.07 -7.07
CA LEU A 53 17.68 7.28 -6.94
C LEU A 53 18.90 8.20 -7.00
N ASP A 54 19.96 7.82 -6.29
CA ASP A 54 21.24 8.48 -6.50
C ASP A 54 21.84 8.10 -7.87
N GLN A 55 22.97 8.72 -8.22
CA GLN A 55 23.57 8.51 -9.52
C GLN A 55 24.09 7.07 -9.73
N GLU A 56 24.57 6.42 -8.67
CA GLU A 56 25.10 5.06 -8.73
C GLU A 56 23.97 4.04 -8.85
N GLU A 57 22.96 4.15 -7.99
CA GLU A 57 21.72 3.36 -8.03
C GLU A 57 21.03 3.51 -9.39
N GLY A 58 20.93 4.74 -9.89
CA GLY A 58 20.39 5.03 -11.21
C GLY A 58 21.16 4.33 -12.33
N ASN A 59 22.50 4.36 -12.30
CA ASN A 59 23.33 3.68 -13.30
C ASN A 59 23.18 2.16 -13.27
N ILE A 60 23.11 1.55 -12.07
CA ILE A 60 22.87 0.11 -11.89
C ILE A 60 21.51 -0.28 -12.49
N LEU A 61 20.46 0.47 -12.15
CA LEU A 61 19.12 0.20 -12.64
C LEU A 61 19.02 0.38 -14.16
N MET A 62 19.63 1.42 -14.72
CA MET A 62 19.72 1.64 -16.16
C MET A 62 20.44 0.50 -16.88
N SER A 63 21.54 -0.01 -16.32
CA SER A 63 22.29 -1.14 -16.89
C SER A 63 21.45 -2.42 -16.94
N LEU A 64 20.71 -2.72 -15.88
CA LEU A 64 19.79 -3.85 -15.84
C LEU A 64 18.64 -3.69 -16.83
N ILE A 65 17.99 -2.51 -16.84
CA ILE A 65 16.83 -2.28 -17.70
C ILE A 65 17.21 -2.21 -19.18
N SER A 66 18.43 -1.78 -19.53
CA SER A 66 18.90 -1.74 -20.92
C SER A 66 18.90 -3.12 -21.60
N GLN A 67 18.87 -4.20 -20.82
CA GLN A 67 18.81 -5.59 -21.29
C GLN A 67 17.37 -6.06 -21.53
N LEU A 68 16.37 -5.24 -21.19
CA LEU A 68 14.96 -5.59 -21.19
C LEU A 68 14.22 -5.06 -22.41
N ARG A 69 13.18 -5.79 -22.82
CA ARG A 69 12.25 -5.43 -23.88
C ARG A 69 10.86 -5.29 -23.27
N PRO A 70 10.06 -4.29 -23.69
CA PRO A 70 8.67 -4.16 -23.22
C PRO A 70 7.90 -5.48 -23.37
N GLY A 71 7.16 -5.85 -22.32
CA GLY A 71 6.44 -7.11 -22.20
C GLY A 71 7.24 -8.26 -21.58
N MET A 72 8.55 -8.12 -21.35
CA MET A 72 9.34 -9.15 -20.67
C MET A 72 8.88 -9.39 -19.24
N ASP A 73 8.91 -10.67 -18.84
CA ASP A 73 8.67 -11.13 -17.48
C ASP A 73 9.86 -10.76 -16.58
N LEU A 74 9.59 -10.01 -15.51
CA LEU A 74 10.61 -9.53 -14.59
C LEU A 74 10.96 -10.54 -13.48
N THR A 75 10.21 -11.62 -13.32
CA THR A 75 10.43 -12.59 -12.24
C THR A 75 11.77 -13.31 -12.32
N LYS A 76 12.38 -13.36 -13.51
CA LYS A 76 13.68 -14.02 -13.77
C LYS A 76 14.88 -13.07 -13.64
N ILE A 77 14.64 -11.80 -13.31
CA ILE A 77 15.69 -10.79 -13.20
C ILE A 77 15.90 -10.47 -11.73
N ALA A 78 17.15 -10.62 -11.27
CA ALA A 78 17.54 -10.18 -9.95
C ALA A 78 17.50 -8.65 -9.91
N LEU A 79 16.63 -8.11 -9.06
CA LEU A 79 16.56 -6.67 -8.82
C LEU A 79 17.63 -6.27 -7.78
N PRO A 80 18.19 -5.05 -7.86
CA PRO A 80 19.11 -4.55 -6.85
C PRO A 80 18.46 -4.47 -5.46
N THR A 81 19.24 -4.66 -4.40
CA THR A 81 18.74 -4.64 -3.01
C THR A 81 18.12 -3.29 -2.63
N PHE A 82 18.59 -2.17 -3.20
CA PHE A 82 18.03 -0.85 -2.92
C PHE A 82 16.60 -0.65 -3.43
N VAL A 83 16.07 -1.52 -4.30
CA VAL A 83 14.63 -1.51 -4.66
C VAL A 83 13.80 -2.51 -3.87
N LEU A 84 14.41 -3.23 -2.93
CA LEU A 84 13.74 -4.24 -2.11
C LEU A 84 13.39 -3.67 -0.73
N GLU A 85 12.22 -4.04 -0.21
CA GLU A 85 11.91 -3.88 1.21
C GLU A 85 12.40 -5.12 1.99
N PRO A 86 12.76 -4.98 3.28
CA PRO A 86 13.31 -6.08 4.08
C PRO A 86 12.22 -7.04 4.59
N ARG A 87 11.28 -7.41 3.71
CA ARG A 87 10.18 -8.33 4.01
C ARG A 87 9.89 -9.21 2.81
N SER A 88 9.68 -10.50 3.08
CA SER A 88 9.05 -11.42 2.13
C SER A 88 7.63 -10.98 1.81
N LEU A 89 7.15 -11.31 0.60
CA LEU A 89 5.73 -11.12 0.24
C LEU A 89 4.80 -11.78 1.26
N LEU A 90 5.20 -12.94 1.83
CA LEU A 90 4.41 -13.65 2.84
C LEU A 90 4.23 -12.81 4.11
N GLU A 91 5.27 -12.11 4.54
CA GLU A 91 5.13 -11.17 5.65
C GLU A 91 4.37 -9.91 5.24
N ARG A 92 4.55 -9.40 4.02
CA ARG A 92 3.90 -8.17 3.54
C ARG A 92 2.37 -8.26 3.56
N ILE A 93 1.81 -9.43 3.26
CA ILE A 93 0.35 -9.68 3.30
C ILE A 93 -0.23 -9.38 4.69
N THR A 94 0.57 -9.52 5.76
CA THR A 94 0.10 -9.30 7.14
C THR A 94 -0.37 -7.86 7.41
N ASP A 95 0.03 -6.91 6.57
CA ASP A 95 -0.37 -5.51 6.71
C ASP A 95 -1.89 -5.32 6.55
N PHE A 96 -2.58 -6.22 5.82
CA PHE A 96 -4.04 -6.21 5.66
C PHE A 96 -4.83 -6.57 6.92
N PHE A 97 -4.18 -7.14 7.95
CA PHE A 97 -4.82 -7.48 9.23
C PHE A 97 -4.54 -6.44 10.32
N SER A 98 -3.98 -5.29 9.95
CA SER A 98 -3.55 -4.26 10.90
C SER A 98 -4.70 -3.46 11.51
N HIS A 99 -5.89 -3.45 10.90
CA HIS A 99 -7.03 -2.64 11.37
C HIS A 99 -8.25 -3.52 11.70
N PRO A 100 -8.14 -4.41 12.69
CA PRO A 100 -9.20 -5.36 13.05
C PRO A 100 -10.48 -4.68 13.53
N GLU A 101 -10.41 -3.46 14.06
CA GLU A 101 -11.55 -2.67 14.54
C GLU A 101 -12.58 -2.37 13.43
N LEU A 102 -12.14 -2.40 12.16
CA LEU A 102 -13.02 -2.17 11.02
C LEU A 102 -13.97 -3.36 10.79
N ILE A 103 -13.57 -4.56 11.19
CA ILE A 103 -14.27 -5.81 10.85
C ILE A 103 -14.78 -6.59 12.07
N PHE A 104 -14.17 -6.46 13.24
CA PHE A 104 -14.63 -7.17 14.44
C PHE A 104 -16.01 -6.69 14.89
N GLY A 105 -16.94 -7.63 15.08
CA GLY A 105 -18.35 -7.34 15.32
C GLY A 105 -19.16 -6.98 14.06
N ALA A 106 -18.59 -7.11 12.85
CA ALA A 106 -19.36 -6.90 11.62
C ALA A 106 -20.53 -7.90 11.49
N ALA A 107 -20.42 -9.11 12.04
CA ALA A 107 -21.52 -10.08 12.05
C ALA A 107 -22.78 -9.55 12.76
N ASP A 108 -22.60 -8.70 13.78
CA ASP A 108 -23.68 -8.14 14.61
C ASP A 108 -24.46 -7.03 13.90
N GLU A 109 -23.91 -6.46 12.81
CA GLU A 109 -24.61 -5.43 12.05
C GLU A 109 -25.87 -6.03 11.39
N PRO A 110 -27.07 -5.48 11.64
CA PRO A 110 -28.30 -6.06 11.12
C PRO A 110 -28.40 -5.92 9.60
N GLU A 111 -27.94 -4.80 9.05
CA GLU A 111 -28.01 -4.49 7.63
C GLU A 111 -26.87 -5.09 6.82
N ALA A 112 -27.18 -5.88 5.78
CA ALA A 112 -26.19 -6.48 4.89
C ALA A 112 -25.30 -5.43 4.20
N LYS A 113 -25.86 -4.24 3.90
CA LYS A 113 -25.11 -3.09 3.37
C LYS A 113 -23.97 -2.69 4.29
N GLU A 114 -24.26 -2.55 5.59
CA GLU A 114 -23.26 -2.11 6.58
C GLU A 114 -22.18 -3.17 6.77
N ARG A 115 -22.54 -4.46 6.78
CA ARG A 115 -21.57 -5.56 6.78
C ARG A 115 -20.65 -5.53 5.57
N PHE A 116 -21.23 -5.36 4.38
CA PHE A 116 -20.47 -5.25 3.14
C PHE A 116 -19.50 -4.06 3.17
N LEU A 117 -19.96 -2.88 3.64
CA LEU A 117 -19.11 -1.70 3.78
C LEU A 117 -17.98 -1.92 4.78
N ARG A 118 -18.22 -2.63 5.90
CA ARG A 118 -17.16 -2.98 6.86
C ARG A 118 -16.11 -3.91 6.26
N VAL A 119 -16.54 -4.96 5.54
CA VAL A 119 -15.64 -5.88 4.82
C VAL A 119 -14.80 -5.14 3.78
N MET A 120 -15.43 -4.31 2.95
CA MET A 120 -14.74 -3.50 1.94
C MET A 120 -13.75 -2.53 2.60
N THR A 121 -14.15 -1.86 3.69
CA THR A 121 -13.29 -0.91 4.40
C THR A 121 -12.08 -1.60 5.00
N PHE A 122 -12.28 -2.75 5.64
CA PHE A 122 -11.20 -3.57 6.20
C PHE A 122 -10.17 -3.94 5.14
N TYR A 123 -10.61 -4.46 4.00
CA TYR A 123 -9.72 -4.76 2.88
C TYR A 123 -8.97 -3.51 2.37
N LEU A 124 -9.69 -2.42 2.10
CA LEU A 124 -9.09 -1.20 1.56
C LEU A 124 -8.09 -0.56 2.54
N SER A 125 -8.29 -0.75 3.85
CA SER A 125 -7.39 -0.22 4.87
C SER A 125 -5.98 -0.82 4.82
N GLY A 126 -5.76 -1.98 4.21
CA GLY A 126 -4.42 -2.59 4.14
C GLY A 126 -3.42 -1.81 3.28
N TRP A 127 -3.90 -1.03 2.30
CA TRP A 127 -3.05 -0.45 1.27
C TRP A 127 -2.20 0.74 1.72
N HIS A 128 -2.64 1.51 2.73
CA HIS A 128 -1.87 2.68 3.21
C HIS A 128 -0.55 2.29 3.88
N ILE A 129 -0.41 1.06 4.37
CA ILE A 129 0.84 0.58 4.97
C ILE A 129 1.79 0.30 3.81
N LYS A 130 2.83 1.11 3.68
CA LYS A 130 3.87 0.92 2.67
C LYS A 130 5.23 1.39 3.17
N PRO A 131 6.33 0.77 2.70
CA PRO A 131 7.65 1.34 2.89
C PRO A 131 7.72 2.72 2.21
N LYS A 132 8.57 3.60 2.73
CA LYS A 132 8.89 4.86 2.06
C LYS A 132 9.57 4.58 0.72
N GLY A 133 9.13 5.28 -0.33
CA GLY A 133 9.65 5.13 -1.69
C GLY A 133 9.19 3.88 -2.43
N VAL A 134 9.75 3.65 -3.62
CA VAL A 134 9.38 2.51 -4.47
C VAL A 134 10.17 1.27 -4.09
N LYS A 135 9.55 0.42 -3.26
CA LYS A 135 10.14 -0.85 -2.84
C LYS A 135 9.23 -2.03 -3.20
N LYS A 136 9.85 -3.17 -3.51
CA LYS A 136 9.19 -4.46 -3.76
C LYS A 136 9.55 -5.45 -2.65
N PRO A 137 8.61 -6.24 -2.12
CA PRO A 137 8.97 -7.33 -1.20
C PRO A 137 9.82 -8.39 -1.89
N TYR A 138 10.57 -9.16 -1.10
CA TYR A 138 11.28 -10.33 -1.59
C TYR A 138 10.28 -11.33 -2.21
N ASN A 139 10.66 -11.91 -3.34
CA ASN A 139 9.91 -12.99 -3.97
C ASN A 139 10.18 -14.29 -3.20
N PRO A 140 9.18 -14.89 -2.54
CA PRO A 140 9.44 -16.03 -1.68
C PRO A 140 9.95 -17.24 -2.45
N VAL A 141 10.80 -18.04 -1.81
CA VAL A 141 11.25 -19.34 -2.37
C VAL A 141 10.18 -20.41 -2.18
N LEU A 142 10.19 -21.47 -2.99
CA LEU A 142 9.22 -22.58 -2.87
C LEU A 142 9.30 -23.22 -1.47
N GLY A 143 8.16 -23.35 -0.79
CA GLY A 143 8.07 -23.90 0.56
C GLY A 143 8.47 -22.92 1.67
N GLU A 144 8.84 -21.68 1.34
CA GLU A 144 8.96 -20.61 2.32
C GLU A 144 7.61 -20.38 2.98
N PHE A 145 7.61 -20.13 4.29
CA PHE A 145 6.40 -19.80 5.02
C PHE A 145 6.62 -18.65 6.00
N PHE A 146 5.52 -17.97 6.35
CA PHE A 146 5.51 -16.96 7.40
C PHE A 146 4.32 -17.20 8.32
N ARG A 147 4.53 -17.06 9.63
CA ARG A 147 3.45 -17.12 10.62
C ARG A 147 3.58 -16.00 11.63
N CYS A 148 2.45 -15.52 12.12
CA CYS A 148 2.42 -14.57 13.22
C CYS A 148 1.12 -14.69 14.01
N THR A 149 1.11 -14.06 15.18
CA THR A 149 -0.07 -13.93 16.02
C THR A 149 -0.36 -12.46 16.29
N TYR A 150 -1.62 -12.09 16.33
CA TYR A 150 -2.09 -10.80 16.82
C TYR A 150 -2.71 -11.03 18.19
N VAL A 151 -2.36 -10.20 19.17
CA VAL A 151 -3.00 -10.19 20.49
C VAL A 151 -3.73 -8.87 20.63
N TYR A 152 -5.05 -8.92 20.73
CA TYR A 152 -5.92 -7.74 20.75
C TYR A 152 -6.11 -7.21 22.18
N PRO A 153 -6.59 -5.96 22.35
CA PRO A 153 -6.75 -5.35 23.67
C PRO A 153 -7.66 -6.11 24.64
N ASP A 154 -8.63 -6.87 24.13
CA ASP A 154 -9.55 -7.71 24.90
C ASP A 154 -8.96 -9.10 25.23
N GLY A 155 -7.72 -9.37 24.84
CA GLY A 155 -7.04 -10.65 25.02
C GLY A 155 -7.49 -11.74 24.05
N SER A 156 -8.30 -11.42 23.04
CA SER A 156 -8.53 -12.31 21.91
C SER A 156 -7.29 -12.35 21.00
N GLU A 157 -7.19 -13.42 20.20
CA GLU A 157 -6.04 -13.65 19.32
C GLU A 157 -6.46 -13.87 17.87
N GLY A 158 -5.58 -13.45 16.97
CA GLY A 158 -5.62 -13.76 15.54
C GLY A 158 -4.38 -14.54 15.14
N PHE A 159 -4.52 -15.56 14.31
CA PHE A 159 -3.44 -16.45 13.87
C PHE A 159 -3.31 -16.36 12.36
N TYR A 160 -2.10 -16.08 11.89
CA TYR A 160 -1.78 -15.98 10.47
C TYR A 160 -0.75 -17.04 10.09
N ILE A 161 -0.93 -17.65 8.93
CA ILE A 161 0.07 -18.47 8.25
C ILE A 161 -0.01 -18.23 6.74
N ALA A 162 1.12 -18.18 6.08
CA ALA A 162 1.21 -18.16 4.63
C ALA A 162 2.39 -19.01 4.15
N GLU A 163 2.26 -19.55 2.95
CA GLU A 163 3.26 -20.41 2.32
C GLU A 163 3.36 -20.08 0.82
N GLN A 164 4.59 -20.12 0.31
CA GLN A 164 4.85 -20.09 -1.12
C GLN A 164 4.65 -21.49 -1.72
N VAL A 165 3.46 -21.75 -2.24
CA VAL A 165 3.06 -23.06 -2.77
C VAL A 165 3.53 -23.32 -4.21
N SER A 166 4.00 -22.28 -4.92
CA SER A 166 4.61 -22.41 -6.25
C SER A 166 5.59 -21.27 -6.52
N HIS A 167 6.70 -21.52 -7.20
CA HIS A 167 7.68 -20.49 -7.57
C HIS A 167 7.62 -20.11 -9.07
N HIS A 168 7.25 -21.04 -9.95
CA HIS A 168 7.15 -20.83 -11.39
C HIS A 168 5.87 -21.49 -11.97
N PRO A 169 4.75 -20.75 -12.10
CA PRO A 169 4.57 -19.33 -11.73
C PRO A 169 4.52 -19.12 -10.20
N PRO A 170 4.82 -17.92 -9.70
CA PRO A 170 4.75 -17.64 -8.26
C PRO A 170 3.30 -17.68 -7.76
N VAL A 171 3.06 -18.46 -6.71
CA VAL A 171 1.78 -18.52 -5.99
C VAL A 171 2.06 -18.57 -4.49
N SER A 172 1.52 -17.61 -3.75
CA SER A 172 1.53 -17.59 -2.29
C SER A 172 0.10 -17.84 -1.80
N ALA A 173 -0.11 -18.78 -0.89
CA ALA A 173 -1.39 -19.00 -0.23
C ALA A 173 -1.31 -18.51 1.22
N PHE A 174 -2.40 -17.96 1.75
CA PHE A 174 -2.46 -17.52 3.13
C PHE A 174 -3.77 -17.86 3.82
N PHE A 175 -3.69 -17.95 5.13
CA PHE A 175 -4.80 -18.22 6.04
C PHE A 175 -4.64 -17.32 7.27
N TYR A 176 -5.74 -16.69 7.66
CA TYR A 176 -5.87 -15.92 8.88
C TYR A 176 -7.17 -16.28 9.58
N ILE A 177 -7.12 -16.48 10.90
CA ILE A 177 -8.31 -16.70 11.72
C ILE A 177 -8.23 -15.96 13.05
N SER A 178 -9.34 -15.34 13.46
CA SER A 178 -9.53 -14.91 14.84
C SER A 178 -10.81 -15.56 15.38
N PRO A 179 -10.70 -16.70 16.08
CA PRO A 179 -11.87 -17.50 16.46
C PRO A 179 -12.84 -16.77 17.38
N LYS A 180 -12.34 -16.02 18.36
CA LYS A 180 -13.18 -15.27 19.31
C LYS A 180 -13.89 -14.08 18.67
N ASN A 181 -13.36 -13.54 17.56
CA ASN A 181 -13.93 -12.42 16.84
C ASN A 181 -14.70 -12.84 15.58
N GLY A 182 -14.91 -14.15 15.40
CA GLY A 182 -15.70 -14.69 14.30
C GLY A 182 -15.18 -14.34 12.90
N LEU A 183 -13.85 -14.21 12.72
CA LEU A 183 -13.28 -13.81 11.43
C LEU A 183 -12.36 -14.89 10.86
N LEU A 184 -12.58 -15.24 9.59
CA LEU A 184 -11.71 -16.11 8.81
C LEU A 184 -11.42 -15.46 7.45
N VAL A 185 -10.15 -15.34 7.12
CA VAL A 185 -9.68 -14.84 5.82
C VAL A 185 -8.75 -15.86 5.20
N THR A 186 -8.98 -16.19 3.94
CA THR A 186 -8.12 -17.09 3.15
C THR A 186 -7.89 -16.47 1.80
N GLY A 187 -6.72 -16.66 1.20
CA GLY A 187 -6.51 -16.15 -0.14
C GLY A 187 -5.26 -16.69 -0.79
N GLU A 188 -5.08 -16.29 -2.04
CA GLU A 188 -3.91 -16.60 -2.84
C GLU A 188 -3.46 -15.38 -3.63
N LEU A 189 -2.15 -15.15 -3.70
CA LEU A 189 -1.54 -14.12 -4.52
C LEU A 189 -0.77 -14.79 -5.66
N LYS A 190 -1.06 -14.35 -6.89
CA LYS A 190 -0.44 -14.87 -8.12
C LYS A 190 0.19 -13.71 -8.91
N PRO A 191 1.26 -13.08 -8.39
CA PRO A 191 1.84 -11.90 -9.00
C PRO A 191 2.52 -12.21 -10.34
N LYS A 192 2.21 -11.45 -11.38
CA LYS A 192 2.88 -11.50 -12.68
C LYS A 192 3.60 -10.19 -12.97
N SER A 193 4.92 -10.19 -12.87
CA SER A 193 5.72 -8.98 -13.10
C SER A 193 5.99 -8.76 -14.58
N LYS A 194 5.74 -7.54 -15.08
CA LYS A 194 5.93 -7.13 -16.48
C LYS A 194 6.75 -5.86 -16.57
N PHE A 195 7.75 -5.84 -17.45
CA PHE A 195 8.44 -4.61 -17.84
C PHE A 195 7.65 -3.87 -18.91
N LEU A 196 7.41 -2.57 -18.74
CA LEU A 196 6.58 -1.74 -19.62
C LEU A 196 7.34 -0.51 -20.17
N GLY A 197 8.67 -0.53 -20.18
CA GLY A 197 9.49 0.63 -20.58
C GLY A 197 9.83 1.50 -19.36
N ASN A 198 9.35 2.74 -19.30
CA ASN A 198 9.56 3.60 -18.11
C ASN A 198 8.65 3.20 -16.92
N SER A 199 8.16 1.96 -16.89
CA SER A 199 7.38 1.42 -15.80
C SER A 199 7.60 -0.08 -15.67
N ALA A 200 7.45 -0.60 -14.47
CA ALA A 200 7.29 -2.02 -14.20
C ALA A 200 5.93 -2.23 -13.52
N ALA A 201 5.21 -3.27 -13.91
CA ALA A 201 3.93 -3.62 -13.32
C ALA A 201 4.01 -4.97 -12.63
N THR A 202 3.28 -5.13 -11.53
CA THR A 202 2.90 -6.42 -10.98
C THR A 202 1.41 -6.56 -11.17
N ILE A 203 1.03 -7.45 -12.08
CA ILE A 203 -0.37 -7.81 -12.30
C ILE A 203 -0.75 -8.79 -11.19
N MET A 204 -1.69 -8.41 -10.35
CA MET A 204 -2.11 -9.19 -9.20
C MET A 204 -3.29 -10.07 -9.61
N GLU A 205 -3.01 -11.34 -9.84
CA GLU A 205 -4.04 -12.36 -9.93
C GLU A 205 -4.19 -13.06 -8.57
N GLY A 206 -5.27 -13.82 -8.42
CA GLY A 206 -5.65 -14.42 -7.15
C GLY A 206 -6.92 -13.80 -6.60
N GLU A 207 -7.39 -14.34 -5.49
CA GLU A 207 -8.63 -13.93 -4.85
C GLU A 207 -8.53 -14.16 -3.35
N ASP A 208 -8.99 -13.17 -2.59
CA ASP A 208 -9.15 -13.26 -1.15
C ASP A 208 -10.61 -13.56 -0.81
N ARG A 209 -10.81 -14.33 0.24
CA ARG A 209 -12.12 -14.71 0.77
C ARG A 209 -12.21 -14.37 2.23
N ILE A 210 -13.20 -13.55 2.58
CA ILE A 210 -13.52 -13.19 3.96
C ILE A 210 -14.82 -13.90 4.36
N ARG A 211 -14.83 -14.47 5.57
CA ARG A 211 -15.99 -15.11 6.20
C ARG A 211 -16.22 -14.53 7.58
N LEU A 212 -17.47 -14.15 7.83
CA LEU A 212 -17.98 -13.82 9.16
C LEU A 212 -18.53 -15.12 9.76
N LEU A 213 -17.74 -15.78 10.61
CA LEU A 213 -18.04 -17.10 11.17
C LEU A 213 -19.29 -17.11 12.06
N ASP A 214 -19.57 -15.99 12.72
CA ASP A 214 -20.78 -15.81 13.54
C ASP A 214 -22.02 -15.52 12.67
N ARG A 215 -21.86 -15.46 11.34
CA ARG A 215 -22.94 -15.25 10.38
C ARG A 215 -22.78 -16.08 9.10
N PRO A 216 -22.82 -17.43 9.21
CA PRO A 216 -22.54 -18.31 8.09
C PRO A 216 -23.54 -18.16 6.93
N GLU A 217 -24.74 -17.65 7.18
CA GLU A 217 -25.75 -17.41 6.14
C GLU A 217 -25.39 -16.30 5.15
N ASP A 218 -24.42 -15.44 5.47
CA ASP A 218 -23.90 -14.43 4.53
C ASP A 218 -22.89 -15.03 3.54
N GLY A 219 -22.46 -16.27 3.74
CA GLY A 219 -21.46 -16.93 2.91
C GLY A 219 -20.10 -16.22 2.92
N GLU A 220 -19.46 -16.14 1.76
CA GLU A 220 -18.12 -15.57 1.60
C GLU A 220 -18.15 -14.27 0.81
N TYR A 221 -17.31 -13.32 1.22
CA TYR A 221 -16.99 -12.14 0.44
C TYR A 221 -15.75 -12.45 -0.40
N ALA A 222 -15.85 -12.35 -1.72
CA ALA A 222 -14.75 -12.55 -2.67
C ALA A 222 -14.16 -11.21 -3.08
N ILE A 223 -12.82 -11.11 -3.06
CA ILE A 223 -12.09 -9.86 -3.31
C ILE A 223 -10.95 -10.11 -4.30
N SER A 224 -10.89 -9.31 -5.36
CA SER A 224 -9.73 -9.24 -6.26
C SER A 224 -8.85 -8.03 -5.92
N MET A 225 -7.55 -8.14 -6.18
CA MET A 225 -6.58 -7.08 -5.88
C MET A 225 -6.36 -6.13 -7.08
N PRO A 226 -6.06 -4.84 -6.84
CA PRO A 226 -5.58 -3.95 -7.88
C PRO A 226 -4.16 -4.34 -8.32
N ASN A 227 -3.75 -3.82 -9.47
CA ASN A 227 -2.40 -3.98 -9.98
C ASN A 227 -1.48 -2.91 -9.37
N THR A 228 -0.18 -3.22 -9.28
CA THR A 228 0.83 -2.28 -8.77
C THR A 228 1.78 -1.86 -9.89
N TYR A 229 2.06 -0.57 -10.01
CA TYR A 229 2.94 0.00 -11.02
C TYR A 229 4.06 0.82 -10.36
N ALA A 230 5.30 0.44 -10.62
CA ALA A 230 6.46 1.28 -10.38
C ALA A 230 6.68 2.16 -11.62
N ARG A 231 6.42 3.45 -11.50
CA ARG A 231 6.63 4.47 -12.55
C ARG A 231 8.00 5.10 -12.44
N GLY A 232 8.51 5.65 -13.55
CA GLY A 232 9.72 6.47 -13.54
C GLY A 232 11.00 5.69 -13.27
N ILE A 233 11.01 4.38 -13.52
CA ILE A 233 12.14 3.49 -13.22
C ILE A 233 13.38 3.73 -14.11
N LEU A 234 13.22 4.45 -15.22
CA LEU A 234 14.30 4.85 -16.12
C LEU A 234 14.52 6.37 -16.13
N PHE A 235 13.41 7.12 -16.18
CA PHE A 235 13.43 8.57 -16.33
C PHE A 235 12.39 9.22 -15.43
N GLY A 236 12.82 10.23 -14.68
CA GLY A 236 11.97 11.01 -13.76
C GLY A 236 12.08 10.54 -12.31
N LYS A 237 11.12 10.95 -11.48
CA LYS A 237 11.01 10.46 -10.10
C LYS A 237 10.27 9.13 -10.08
N MET A 238 10.76 8.19 -9.27
CA MET A 238 10.08 6.93 -9.08
C MET A 238 8.84 7.10 -8.21
N LEU A 239 7.77 6.40 -8.57
CA LEU A 239 6.51 6.39 -7.83
C LEU A 239 5.87 5.00 -7.87
N LEU A 240 5.29 4.58 -6.75
CA LEU A 240 4.45 3.39 -6.68
C LEU A 240 2.98 3.81 -6.80
N GLU A 241 2.28 3.28 -7.79
CA GLU A 241 0.84 3.47 -7.98
C GLU A 241 0.10 2.14 -7.88
N LEU A 242 -1.03 2.14 -7.18
CA LEU A 242 -2.05 1.11 -7.34
C LEU A 242 -2.98 1.55 -8.47
N CYS A 243 -3.28 0.64 -9.39
CA CYS A 243 -4.14 0.93 -10.53
C CYS A 243 -5.12 -0.22 -10.82
N ASP A 244 -6.10 0.09 -11.67
CA ASP A 244 -7.10 -0.84 -12.18
C ASP A 244 -8.17 -1.20 -11.13
N LEU A 245 -9.11 -2.06 -11.51
CA LEU A 245 -10.26 -2.42 -10.68
C LEU A 245 -9.90 -3.46 -9.62
N SER A 246 -10.37 -3.22 -8.41
CA SER A 246 -10.54 -4.22 -7.37
C SER A 246 -12.03 -4.49 -7.19
N THR A 247 -12.43 -5.75 -7.31
CA THR A 247 -13.82 -6.18 -7.15
C THR A 247 -14.01 -6.74 -5.76
N ILE A 248 -15.03 -6.27 -5.04
CA ILE A 248 -15.50 -6.81 -3.77
C ILE A 248 -16.93 -7.29 -3.99
N ALA A 249 -17.21 -8.57 -3.77
CA ALA A 249 -18.53 -9.14 -3.99
C ALA A 249 -18.92 -10.08 -2.86
N ASN A 250 -20.20 -10.03 -2.46
CA ASN A 250 -20.82 -11.05 -1.64
C ASN A 250 -21.98 -11.66 -2.46
N PRO A 251 -21.79 -12.84 -3.08
CA PRO A 251 -22.81 -13.44 -3.93
C PRO A 251 -24.11 -13.80 -3.20
N THR A 252 -24.05 -14.09 -1.91
CA THR A 252 -25.21 -14.53 -1.11
C THR A 252 -26.15 -13.38 -0.80
N THR A 253 -25.60 -12.22 -0.44
CA THR A 253 -26.35 -10.99 -0.13
C THR A 253 -26.53 -10.09 -1.36
N ASP A 254 -25.99 -10.50 -2.52
CA ASP A 254 -26.02 -9.77 -3.80
C ASP A 254 -25.50 -8.32 -3.70
N PHE A 255 -24.50 -8.11 -2.84
CA PHE A 255 -23.75 -6.86 -2.78
C PHE A 255 -22.46 -6.96 -3.59
N HIS A 256 -22.11 -5.86 -4.26
CA HIS A 256 -20.98 -5.77 -5.16
C HIS A 256 -20.43 -4.34 -5.21
N ALA A 257 -19.11 -4.21 -5.31
CA ALA A 257 -18.44 -2.96 -5.60
C ALA A 257 -17.22 -3.20 -6.49
N ASP A 258 -17.12 -2.43 -7.58
CA ASP A 258 -15.89 -2.30 -8.35
C ASP A 258 -15.23 -0.98 -7.96
N VAL A 259 -14.10 -1.07 -7.27
CA VAL A 259 -13.31 0.07 -6.80
C VAL A 259 -12.16 0.30 -7.78
N ASP A 260 -12.23 1.41 -8.48
CA ASP A 260 -11.20 1.86 -9.42
C ASP A 260 -10.08 2.57 -8.66
N PHE A 261 -8.90 1.92 -8.63
CA PHE A 261 -7.66 2.55 -8.20
C PHE A 261 -7.13 3.37 -9.37
N LYS A 262 -7.18 4.70 -9.25
CA LYS A 262 -6.90 5.57 -10.38
C LYS A 262 -5.40 5.74 -10.56
N ALA A 263 -4.92 5.36 -11.75
CA ALA A 263 -3.67 5.90 -12.26
C ALA A 263 -3.77 7.44 -12.30
N LYS A 264 -2.65 8.13 -12.11
CA LYS A 264 -2.62 9.58 -12.24
C LYS A 264 -3.19 10.04 -13.59
N GLY A 265 -4.36 10.69 -13.56
CA GLY A 265 -4.97 11.34 -14.71
C GLY A 265 -4.43 12.75 -14.94
N TRP A 266 -4.51 13.23 -16.19
CA TRP A 266 -4.26 14.64 -16.54
C TRP A 266 -5.34 15.59 -16.01
N ILE A 267 -6.50 15.04 -15.65
CA ILE A 267 -7.66 15.78 -15.15
C ILE A 267 -7.73 15.52 -13.63
N SER A 268 -7.67 16.61 -12.86
CA SER A 268 -7.76 16.73 -11.39
C SER A 268 -8.09 15.46 -10.59
N GLY A 269 -7.28 15.16 -9.58
CA GLY A 269 -7.56 14.08 -8.61
C GLY A 269 -6.41 13.84 -7.63
N GLY A 270 -5.17 14.13 -8.00
CA GLY A 270 -4.01 13.80 -7.17
C GLY A 270 -3.62 12.33 -7.33
N TYR A 271 -2.71 11.86 -6.47
CA TYR A 271 -2.29 10.46 -6.41
C TYR A 271 -3.18 9.67 -5.47
N ASN A 272 -3.16 8.34 -5.58
CA ASN A 272 -3.80 7.43 -4.62
C ASN A 272 -5.34 7.52 -4.55
N VAL A 273 -5.98 8.09 -5.58
CA VAL A 273 -7.43 8.23 -5.64
C VAL A 273 -8.09 6.88 -5.87
N ILE A 274 -9.18 6.64 -5.16
CA ILE A 274 -10.11 5.54 -5.43
C ILE A 274 -11.50 6.08 -5.74
N SER A 275 -12.25 5.36 -6.56
CA SER A 275 -13.69 5.58 -6.72
C SER A 275 -14.41 4.30 -7.10
N GLY A 276 -15.59 4.04 -6.53
CA GLY A 276 -16.37 2.88 -6.88
C GLY A 276 -17.85 3.08 -6.56
N LYS A 277 -18.71 2.36 -7.28
CA LYS A 277 -20.13 2.26 -6.94
C LYS A 277 -20.35 1.04 -6.07
N VAL A 278 -21.13 1.20 -5.01
CA VAL A 278 -21.60 0.10 -4.18
C VAL A 278 -23.02 -0.23 -4.61
N ASN A 279 -23.19 -1.44 -5.15
CA ASN A 279 -24.46 -1.98 -5.58
C ASN A 279 -24.94 -3.02 -4.56
N GLY A 280 -26.22 -2.96 -4.21
CA GLY A 280 -26.91 -4.00 -3.45
C GLY A 280 -27.74 -4.90 -4.36
N PRO A 281 -28.68 -5.65 -3.77
CA PRO A 281 -29.47 -6.66 -4.49
C PRO A 281 -30.13 -6.13 -5.77
N GLY A 282 -30.06 -6.93 -6.84
CA GLY A 282 -30.58 -6.56 -8.15
C GLY A 282 -29.82 -5.39 -8.80
N ARG A 283 -28.53 -5.20 -8.46
CA ARG A 283 -27.69 -4.07 -8.87
C ARG A 283 -28.20 -2.70 -8.39
N ALA A 284 -29.03 -2.65 -7.34
CA ALA A 284 -29.56 -1.41 -6.80
C ALA A 284 -28.42 -0.50 -6.32
N ASP A 285 -28.39 0.75 -6.79
CA ASP A 285 -27.39 1.75 -6.38
C ASP A 285 -27.56 2.07 -4.88
N SER A 286 -26.59 1.64 -4.07
CA SER A 286 -26.58 1.88 -2.63
C SER A 286 -25.79 3.15 -2.28
N GLY A 287 -24.79 3.50 -3.08
CA GLY A 287 -23.95 4.68 -2.86
C GLY A 287 -22.60 4.57 -3.56
N GLU A 288 -21.70 5.47 -3.22
CA GLU A 288 -20.38 5.59 -3.84
C GLU A 288 -19.28 5.59 -2.78
N VAL A 289 -18.25 4.78 -2.99
CA VAL A 289 -17.00 4.82 -2.24
C VAL A 289 -15.99 5.69 -2.99
N GLY A 290 -15.22 6.49 -2.26
CA GLY A 290 -14.18 7.33 -2.86
C GLY A 290 -13.17 7.82 -1.83
N GLY A 291 -12.36 8.80 -2.25
CA GLY A 291 -11.30 9.36 -1.43
C GLY A 291 -9.93 8.87 -1.88
N HIS A 292 -9.02 8.72 -0.93
CA HIS A 292 -7.64 8.32 -1.20
C HIS A 292 -7.28 7.11 -0.34
N TRP A 293 -6.79 6.03 -0.95
CA TRP A 293 -6.47 4.79 -0.21
C TRP A 293 -5.33 4.97 0.81
N SER A 294 -4.49 6.00 0.63
CA SER A 294 -3.39 6.34 1.56
C SER A 294 -3.79 7.38 2.62
N SER A 295 -5.02 7.91 2.57
CA SER A 295 -5.54 8.85 3.58
C SER A 295 -7.01 8.54 3.86
N ALA A 296 -7.93 9.49 3.66
CA ALA A 296 -9.34 9.28 3.99
C ALA A 296 -10.06 8.49 2.88
N ILE A 297 -10.71 7.39 3.29
CA ILE A 297 -11.69 6.64 2.49
C ILE A 297 -13.07 7.03 2.97
N GLU A 298 -13.97 7.33 2.03
CA GLU A 298 -15.27 7.90 2.32
C GLU A 298 -16.38 7.16 1.56
N TYR A 299 -17.58 7.17 2.11
CA TYR A 299 -18.78 6.65 1.48
C TYR A 299 -19.87 7.71 1.45
N THR A 300 -20.54 7.83 0.31
CA THR A 300 -21.71 8.69 0.14
C THR A 300 -22.94 7.82 -0.12
N ASP A 301 -23.90 7.83 0.81
CA ASP A 301 -25.11 7.04 0.68
C ASP A 301 -26.01 7.59 -0.44
N LYS A 302 -26.55 6.70 -1.27
CA LYS A 302 -27.36 7.11 -2.43
C LYS A 302 -28.66 7.81 -2.02
N LYS A 303 -29.32 7.32 -0.97
CA LYS A 303 -30.64 7.77 -0.53
C LYS A 303 -30.55 9.02 0.33
N SER A 304 -29.74 8.99 1.39
CA SER A 304 -29.62 10.12 2.31
C SER A 304 -28.74 11.25 1.77
N LYS A 305 -27.84 10.95 0.81
CA LYS A 305 -26.77 11.84 0.34
C LYS A 305 -25.74 12.20 1.42
N GLU A 306 -25.82 11.55 2.57
CA GLU A 306 -24.86 11.76 3.64
C GLU A 306 -23.52 11.13 3.26
N LYS A 307 -22.46 11.89 3.55
CA LYS A 307 -21.09 11.47 3.38
C LYS A 307 -20.50 11.12 4.74
N ARG A 308 -19.91 9.94 4.86
CA ARG A 308 -19.20 9.50 6.07
C ARG A 308 -17.80 9.01 5.74
N VAL A 309 -16.87 9.24 6.66
CA VAL A 309 -15.51 8.69 6.59
C VAL A 309 -15.58 7.23 7.04
N LEU A 310 -15.14 6.32 6.19
CA LEU A 310 -15.04 4.89 6.48
C LEU A 310 -13.72 4.55 7.17
N PHE A 311 -12.62 5.15 6.70
CA PHE A 311 -11.29 4.92 7.25
C PHE A 311 -10.40 6.15 7.10
N ASP A 312 -9.57 6.42 8.11
CA ASP A 312 -8.56 7.47 8.09
C ASP A 312 -7.32 6.97 8.86
N PRO A 313 -6.21 6.65 8.18
CA PRO A 313 -5.03 6.08 8.82
C PRO A 313 -4.39 7.06 9.80
N ALA A 314 -4.58 8.37 9.65
CA ALA A 314 -4.06 9.36 10.61
C ALA A 314 -4.78 9.33 11.96
N LYS A 315 -5.97 8.71 12.02
CA LYS A 315 -6.78 8.56 13.23
C LYS A 315 -6.83 7.12 13.74
N SER A 316 -6.19 6.18 13.05
CA SER A 316 -6.25 4.75 13.31
C SER A 316 -4.95 4.26 13.95
N ARG A 317 -5.00 3.12 14.65
CA ARG A 317 -3.83 2.49 15.26
C ARG A 317 -3.72 1.06 14.79
N SER A 318 -2.61 0.74 14.15
CA SER A 318 -2.35 -0.62 13.69
C SER A 318 -2.19 -1.60 14.86
N ALA A 319 -2.89 -2.73 14.79
CA ALA A 319 -2.67 -3.88 15.64
C ALA A 319 -1.29 -4.47 15.38
N PRO A 320 -0.42 -4.56 16.40
CA PRO A 320 0.92 -5.10 16.22
C PRO A 320 0.84 -6.62 16.04
N LYS A 321 1.57 -7.13 15.04
CA LYS A 321 1.83 -8.57 14.91
C LYS A 321 2.98 -8.99 15.81
N ARG A 322 2.85 -10.16 16.42
CA ARG A 322 3.89 -10.85 17.17
C ARG A 322 4.46 -11.98 16.31
N VAL A 323 5.77 -11.96 16.14
CA VAL A 323 6.54 -12.95 15.38
C VAL A 323 7.55 -13.58 16.33
N LEU A 324 7.88 -14.85 16.14
CA LEU A 324 8.93 -15.49 16.91
C LEU A 324 10.29 -14.82 16.64
N PRO A 325 11.19 -14.75 17.65
CA PRO A 325 12.58 -14.36 17.41
C PRO A 325 13.21 -15.23 16.32
N GLU A 326 14.07 -14.65 15.47
CA GLU A 326 14.71 -15.38 14.35
C GLU A 326 15.48 -16.63 14.82
N SER A 327 16.02 -16.64 16.04
CA SER A 327 16.69 -17.79 16.64
C SER A 327 15.77 -18.98 16.93
N GLU A 328 14.46 -18.74 17.04
CA GLU A 328 13.42 -19.74 17.28
C GLU A 328 12.65 -20.09 16.00
N GLN A 329 12.92 -19.40 14.90
CA GLN A 329 12.27 -19.63 13.62
C GLN A 329 12.82 -20.88 12.93
N GLU A 330 11.96 -21.55 12.19
CA GLU A 330 12.32 -22.74 11.41
C GLU A 330 13.14 -22.36 10.17
N GLU A 331 13.83 -23.32 9.57
CA GLU A 331 14.76 -23.07 8.45
C GLU A 331 14.12 -22.27 7.32
N PHE A 332 12.89 -22.61 6.90
CA PHE A 332 12.17 -21.96 5.80
C PHE A 332 11.23 -20.83 6.23
N GLU A 333 11.33 -20.35 7.47
CA GLU A 333 10.50 -19.24 7.95
C GLU A 333 11.07 -17.90 7.43
N SER A 334 10.23 -17.04 6.85
CA SER A 334 10.68 -15.95 5.96
C SER A 334 11.76 -15.02 6.54
N ARG A 335 11.71 -14.67 7.84
CA ARG A 335 12.71 -13.74 8.41
C ARG A 335 14.07 -14.39 8.63
N ARG A 336 14.15 -15.72 8.71
CA ARG A 336 15.40 -16.46 8.79
C ARG A 336 16.07 -16.63 7.42
N GLN A 337 15.29 -16.56 6.34
CA GLN A 337 15.75 -16.66 4.96
C GLN A 337 16.18 -15.31 4.35
N ALA A 338 15.62 -14.20 4.85
CA ALA A 338 15.70 -12.87 4.24
C ALA A 338 17.01 -12.10 4.50
#